data_AF-A0ABD5FFV5-F1
#
_entry.id   AF-A0ABD5FFV5-F1
#
_cell.length_a   1.000
_cell.length_b   1.000
_cell.length_c   1.000
_cell.angle_alpha   90.00
_cell.angle_beta   90.00
_cell.angle_gamma   90.00
#
_symmetry.space_group_name_H-M   'P 1'
#
loop_
_entity.id
_entity.type
_entity.pdbx_description
1 polymer ?
#
loop_
_entity_poly.entity_id
_entity_poly.type
_entity_poly.pdbx_seq_one_letter_code
_entity_poly.pdbx_strand_id
1 'polypeptide(L)'
;MSNFKTADIYNFRQLFFLDKFLIGHNGFIAGGCFKNIFNGERVNDVDIFFNSMSDFENAKKFFEKQIKDKPNLWRKSYQNKKVWAVYSIKDKIRIELIKSVFGSPKKIISDFDFTITK
;
A
#
# COMPACT_ATOMS: atom_id res chain seq x y z
N MET A 1 18.28 18.30 -4.57
CA MET A 1 17.21 18.05 -3.58
C MET A 1 15.89 18.33 -4.26
N SER A 2 15.01 17.34 -4.37
CA SER A 2 13.66 17.54 -4.92
C SER A 2 12.86 18.46 -3.99
N ASN A 3 12.46 19.63 -4.50
CA ASN A 3 11.58 20.55 -3.77
C ASN A 3 10.20 19.89 -3.61
N PHE A 4 9.84 19.50 -2.39
CA PHE A 4 8.48 19.07 -2.10
C PHE A 4 7.56 20.29 -2.09
N LYS A 5 6.39 20.17 -2.73
CA LYS A 5 5.34 21.19 -2.66
C LYS A 5 4.41 20.87 -1.48
N THR A 6 4.30 21.80 -0.54
CA THR A 6 3.25 21.74 0.48
C THR A 6 1.92 22.16 -0.15
N ALA A 7 0.86 21.40 0.09
CA ALA A 7 -0.49 21.73 -0.36
C ALA A 7 -1.51 21.29 0.70
N ASP A 8 -2.69 21.91 0.68
CA ASP A 8 -3.81 21.54 1.54
C ASP A 8 -4.25 20.09 1.25
N ILE A 9 -4.51 19.32 2.31
CA ILE A 9 -4.96 17.92 2.23
C ILE A 9 -6.28 17.77 1.47
N TYR A 10 -7.14 18.78 1.50
CA TYR A 10 -8.42 18.76 0.77
C TYR A 10 -8.24 18.79 -0.75
N ASN A 11 -7.05 19.15 -1.26
CA ASN A 11 -6.70 18.99 -2.68
C ASN A 11 -6.52 17.51 -3.10
N PHE A 12 -6.50 16.59 -2.13
CA PHE A 12 -6.21 15.18 -2.32
C PHE A 12 -7.33 14.26 -1.81
N ARG A 13 -8.60 14.73 -1.80
CA ARG A 13 -9.77 13.94 -1.37
C ARG A 13 -9.89 12.59 -2.07
N GLN A 14 -9.44 12.49 -3.32
CA GLN A 14 -9.38 11.25 -4.09
C GLN A 14 -8.48 10.17 -3.44
N LEU A 15 -7.60 10.53 -2.51
CA LEU A 15 -6.76 9.60 -1.75
C LEU A 15 -7.48 9.00 -0.53
N PHE A 16 -8.55 9.62 -0.02
CA PHE A 16 -9.13 9.27 1.29
C PHE A 16 -9.65 7.82 1.36
N PHE A 17 -10.00 7.21 0.23
CA PHE A 17 -10.41 5.81 0.24
C PHE A 17 -9.27 4.86 0.63
N LEU A 18 -8.00 5.30 0.54
CA LEU A 18 -6.83 4.52 0.93
C LEU A 18 -6.71 4.36 2.45
N ASP A 19 -7.30 5.27 3.24
CA ASP A 19 -7.20 5.27 4.71
C ASP A 19 -7.63 3.93 5.31
N LYS A 20 -8.66 3.30 4.72
CA LYS A 20 -9.16 1.99 5.17
C LYS A 20 -8.12 0.87 5.07
N PHE A 21 -7.14 1.01 4.18
CA PHE A 21 -6.06 0.05 3.98
C PHE A 21 -4.85 0.30 4.89
N LEU A 22 -4.84 1.40 5.66
CA LEU A 22 -3.81 1.71 6.65
C LEU A 22 -4.23 1.34 8.09
N ILE A 23 -5.44 0.82 8.26
CA ILE A 23 -5.97 0.46 9.59
C ILE A 23 -5.30 -0.84 10.08
N GLY A 24 -4.84 -0.83 11.33
CA GLY A 24 -4.39 -2.03 12.03
C GLY A 24 -2.92 -2.39 11.84
N HIS A 25 -2.14 -1.53 11.18
CA HIS A 25 -0.69 -1.71 11.03
C HIS A 25 0.05 -0.37 10.82
N ASN A 26 1.37 -0.37 10.99
CA ASN A 26 2.23 0.82 10.88
C ASN A 26 2.89 0.93 9.49
N GLY A 27 2.14 0.58 8.44
CA GLY A 27 2.63 0.63 7.06
C GLY A 27 2.30 1.96 6.40
N PHE A 28 2.89 2.22 5.24
CA PHE A 28 2.56 3.38 4.41
C PHE A 28 2.43 2.96 2.96
N ILE A 29 1.58 3.66 2.22
CA ILE A 29 1.32 3.36 0.81
C ILE A 29 2.28 4.15 -0.07
N ALA A 30 2.90 3.46 -1.04
CA ALA A 30 3.67 4.06 -2.13
C ALA A 30 3.37 3.27 -3.41
N GLY A 31 4.00 3.63 -4.53
CA GLY A 31 3.88 2.85 -5.78
C GLY A 31 2.89 3.42 -6.79
N GLY A 32 2.53 2.57 -7.75
CA GLY A 32 1.79 2.96 -8.95
C GLY A 32 0.34 3.36 -8.70
N CYS A 33 -0.24 2.99 -7.55
CA CYS A 33 -1.64 3.29 -7.25
C CYS A 33 -1.96 4.79 -7.32
N PHE A 34 -1.02 5.65 -6.93
CA PHE A 34 -1.20 7.10 -7.00
C PHE A 34 -1.36 7.60 -8.44
N LYS A 35 -0.61 7.06 -9.40
CA LYS A 35 -0.75 7.40 -10.83
C LYS A 35 -2.19 7.17 -11.28
N ASN A 36 -2.72 5.97 -11.01
CA ASN A 36 -4.09 5.63 -11.41
C ASN A 36 -5.12 6.53 -10.73
N ILE A 37 -4.96 6.84 -9.43
CA ILE A 37 -5.88 7.73 -8.71
C ILE A 37 -5.89 9.13 -9.32
N PHE A 38 -4.74 9.71 -9.61
CA PHE A 38 -4.65 11.07 -10.18
C PHE A 38 -5.11 11.12 -11.65
N ASN A 39 -5.04 10.00 -12.38
CA ASN A 39 -5.60 9.87 -13.73
C ASN A 39 -7.10 9.52 -13.77
N GLY A 40 -7.74 9.26 -12.62
CA GLY A 40 -9.11 8.75 -12.58
C GLY A 40 -9.28 7.32 -13.08
N GLU A 41 -8.18 6.56 -13.13
CA GLU A 41 -8.16 5.16 -13.53
C GLU A 41 -8.44 4.23 -12.34
N ARG A 42 -8.88 3.00 -12.64
CA ARG A 42 -9.11 2.00 -11.61
C ARG A 42 -7.79 1.59 -10.94
N VAL A 43 -7.79 1.61 -9.61
CA VAL A 43 -6.72 1.03 -8.79
C VAL A 43 -6.97 -0.47 -8.64
N ASN A 44 -6.00 -1.30 -9.05
CA ASN A 44 -6.10 -2.76 -8.95
C ASN A 44 -5.32 -3.31 -7.75
N ASP A 45 -4.24 -2.62 -7.37
CA ASP A 45 -3.36 -2.98 -6.27
C ASP A 45 -2.91 -1.73 -5.49
N VAL A 46 -2.50 -1.95 -4.25
CA VAL A 46 -1.95 -0.96 -3.33
C VAL A 46 -0.72 -1.58 -2.68
N ASP A 47 0.44 -0.95 -2.87
CA ASP A 47 1.69 -1.39 -2.27
C ASP A 47 1.88 -0.74 -0.89
N ILE A 48 1.97 -1.58 0.15
CA ILE A 48 2.23 -1.15 1.52
C ILE A 48 3.66 -1.48 1.89
N PHE A 49 4.41 -0.44 2.20
CA PHE A 49 5.79 -0.48 2.66
C PHE A 49 5.86 -0.28 4.18
N PHE A 50 7.01 -0.65 4.74
CA PHE A 50 7.21 -0.69 6.18
C PHE A 50 8.59 -0.15 6.56
N ASN A 51 8.68 0.43 7.75
CA ASN A 51 9.97 0.86 8.31
C ASN A 51 10.87 -0.32 8.68
N SER A 52 10.26 -1.45 9.08
CA SER A 52 10.97 -2.62 9.59
C SER A 52 10.26 -3.94 9.26
N MET A 53 10.99 -5.05 9.39
CA MET A 53 10.43 -6.40 9.31
C MET A 53 9.36 -6.65 10.38
N SER A 54 9.51 -6.05 11.57
CA SER A 54 8.52 -6.19 12.66
C SER A 54 7.17 -5.58 12.27
N ASP A 55 7.18 -4.38 11.66
CA ASP A 55 5.96 -3.73 11.18
C ASP A 55 5.28 -4.55 10.09
N PHE A 56 6.07 -5.14 9.17
CA PHE A 56 5.56 -6.06 8.16
C PHE A 56 4.90 -7.30 8.78
N GLU A 57 5.56 -7.98 9.72
CA GLU A 57 5.01 -9.17 10.35
C GLU A 57 3.74 -8.85 11.16
N ASN A 58 3.68 -7.68 11.80
CA ASN A 58 2.48 -7.21 12.49
C ASN A 58 1.32 -6.96 11.50
N ALA A 59 1.60 -6.32 10.36
CA ALA A 59 0.60 -6.11 9.32
C ALA A 59 0.09 -7.42 8.72
N LYS A 60 1.01 -8.36 8.44
CA LYS A 60 0.67 -9.69 7.94
C LYS A 60 -0.22 -10.44 8.93
N LYS A 61 0.13 -10.46 10.23
CA LYS A 61 -0.70 -11.06 11.29
C LYS A 61 -2.09 -10.42 11.35
N PHE A 62 -2.17 -9.10 11.23
CA PHE A 62 -3.45 -8.39 11.19
C PHE A 62 -4.32 -8.88 10.02
N PHE A 63 -3.78 -8.93 8.80
CA PHE A 63 -4.55 -9.40 7.65
C PHE A 63 -4.85 -10.90 7.69
N GLU A 64 -3.96 -11.74 8.21
CA GLU A 64 -4.24 -13.17 8.45
C GLU A 64 -5.42 -13.35 9.41
N LYS A 65 -5.49 -12.55 10.48
CA LYS A 65 -6.66 -12.51 11.38
C LYS A 65 -7.92 -12.05 10.64
N GLN A 66 -7.83 -11.01 9.82
CA GLN A 66 -8.98 -10.51 9.05
C GLN A 66 -9.51 -11.56 8.05
N ILE A 67 -8.63 -12.34 7.42
CA ILE A 67 -9.01 -13.47 6.55
C ILE A 67 -9.76 -14.53 7.37
N LYS A 68 -9.27 -14.86 8.57
CA LYS A 68 -9.90 -15.85 9.46
C LYS A 68 -11.27 -15.38 9.96
N ASP A 69 -11.35 -14.15 10.44
CA ASP A 69 -12.54 -13.60 11.11
C ASP A 69 -13.61 -13.11 10.12
N LYS A 70 -13.20 -12.69 8.90
CA LYS A 70 -14.07 -12.09 7.88
C LYS A 70 -13.74 -12.62 6.47
N PRO A 71 -13.87 -13.94 6.22
CA PRO A 71 -13.47 -14.57 4.96
C PRO A 71 -14.29 -14.12 3.73
N ASN A 72 -15.49 -13.55 3.95
CA ASN A 72 -16.31 -12.94 2.91
C ASN A 72 -15.82 -11.54 2.47
N LEU A 73 -14.95 -10.91 3.25
CA LEU A 73 -14.37 -9.59 2.95
C LEU A 73 -12.90 -9.69 2.53
N TRP A 74 -12.16 -10.65 3.08
CA TRP A 74 -10.72 -10.79 2.87
C TRP A 74 -10.35 -12.21 2.46
N ARG A 75 -9.48 -12.33 1.47
CA ARG A 75 -8.88 -13.61 1.07
C ARG A 75 -7.40 -13.47 0.82
N LYS A 76 -6.62 -14.50 1.15
CA LYS A 76 -5.21 -14.57 0.76
C LYS A 76 -5.12 -14.53 -0.76
N SER A 77 -4.20 -13.72 -1.31
CA SER A 77 -4.00 -13.60 -2.75
C SER A 77 -2.81 -14.46 -3.19
N TYR A 78 -1.59 -13.93 -3.07
CA TYR A 78 -0.38 -14.65 -3.45
C TYR A 78 0.76 -14.29 -2.50
N GLN A 79 1.85 -15.05 -2.56
CA GLN A 79 3.06 -14.75 -1.81
C GLN A 79 4.28 -15.15 -2.63
N ASN A 80 5.31 -14.31 -2.63
CA ASN A 80 6.61 -14.62 -3.22
C ASN A 80 7.75 -14.14 -2.30
N LYS A 81 8.98 -14.09 -2.81
CA LYS A 81 10.16 -13.65 -2.04
C LYS A 81 10.10 -12.17 -1.64
N LYS A 82 9.41 -11.33 -2.41
CA LYS A 82 9.35 -9.87 -2.22
C LYS A 82 8.07 -9.37 -1.59
N VAL A 83 6.96 -10.12 -1.74
CA VAL A 83 5.61 -9.66 -1.41
C VAL A 83 4.82 -10.75 -0.68
N TRP A 84 3.95 -10.33 0.23
CA TRP A 84 2.81 -11.11 0.72
C TRP A 84 1.53 -10.31 0.41
N ALA A 85 0.57 -10.91 -0.29
CA ALA A 85 -0.60 -10.20 -0.78
C ALA A 85 -1.92 -10.76 -0.25
N VAL A 86 -2.84 -9.85 0.06
CA VAL A 86 -4.23 -10.12 0.45
C VAL A 86 -5.17 -9.37 -0.49
N TYR A 87 -6.38 -9.88 -0.69
CA TYR A 87 -7.37 -9.26 -1.58
C TYR A 87 -8.59 -8.83 -0.80
N SER A 88 -8.96 -7.56 -0.91
CA SER A 88 -10.24 -7.04 -0.44
C SER A 88 -11.32 -7.39 -1.47
N ILE A 89 -12.24 -8.26 -1.08
CA ILE A 89 -13.34 -8.74 -1.94
C ILE A 89 -14.31 -7.60 -2.26
N LYS A 90 -14.64 -6.80 -1.24
CA LYS A 90 -15.56 -5.66 -1.35
C LYS A 90 -15.03 -4.61 -2.31
N ASP A 91 -13.75 -4.26 -2.17
CA ASP A 91 -13.15 -3.17 -2.94
C ASP A 91 -12.62 -3.61 -4.30
N LYS A 92 -12.49 -4.94 -4.50
CA LYS A 92 -11.84 -5.55 -5.66
C LYS A 92 -10.42 -5.00 -5.89
N ILE A 93 -9.68 -4.82 -4.80
CA ILE A 93 -8.31 -4.30 -4.73
C ILE A 93 -7.42 -5.34 -4.05
N ARG A 94 -6.21 -5.52 -4.57
CA ARG A 94 -5.15 -6.30 -3.93
C ARG A 94 -4.29 -5.39 -3.05
N ILE A 95 -4.00 -5.83 -1.84
CA ILE A 95 -3.11 -5.15 -0.91
C ILE A 95 -1.82 -5.97 -0.88
N GLU A 96 -0.73 -5.36 -1.29
CA GLU A 96 0.58 -5.97 -1.41
C GLU A 96 1.49 -5.49 -0.29
N LEU A 97 1.77 -6.38 0.67
CA LEU A 97 2.70 -6.09 1.76
C LEU A 97 4.12 -6.36 1.27
N ILE A 98 4.91 -5.29 1.10
CA ILE A 98 6.27 -5.37 0.56
C ILE A 98 7.23 -5.75 1.69
N LYS A 99 8.04 -6.78 1.46
CA LYS A 99 9.06 -7.28 2.40
C LYS A 99 10.47 -7.36 1.82
N SER A 100 10.65 -7.00 0.55
CA SER A 100 11.98 -6.93 -0.07
C SER A 100 12.77 -5.69 0.31
N VAL A 101 12.11 -4.63 0.76
CA VAL A 101 12.73 -3.36 1.14
C VAL A 101 12.04 -2.82 2.38
N PHE A 102 12.83 -2.31 3.33
CA PHE A 102 12.37 -1.62 4.53
C PHE A 102 13.07 -0.27 4.68
N GLY A 103 12.35 0.70 5.21
CA GLY A 103 12.90 2.02 5.48
C GLY A 103 11.83 3.09 5.64
N SER A 104 12.29 4.30 5.96
CA SER A 104 11.40 5.45 6.06
C SER A 104 10.78 5.80 4.70
N PRO A 105 9.61 6.47 4.67
CA PRO A 105 9.00 6.91 3.41
C PRO A 105 9.96 7.68 2.50
N LYS A 106 10.79 8.55 3.09
CA LYS A 106 11.79 9.33 2.34
C LYS A 106 12.82 8.43 1.64
N LYS A 107 13.29 7.37 2.31
CA LYS A 107 14.25 6.41 1.75
C LYS A 107 13.62 5.56 0.67
N ILE A 108 12.40 5.04 0.91
CA ILE A 108 11.71 4.24 -0.11
C ILE A 108 11.45 5.06 -1.36
N ILE A 109 10.98 6.30 -1.23
CA ILE A 109 10.73 7.20 -2.36
C ILE A 109 12.02 7.54 -3.12
N SER A 110 13.17 7.68 -2.44
CA SER A 110 14.43 7.98 -3.13
C SER A 110 14.94 6.84 -4.00
N ASP A 111 14.51 5.61 -3.72
CA ASP A 111 14.88 4.43 -4.50
C ASP A 111 13.98 4.23 -5.74
N PHE A 112 12.94 5.06 -5.90
CA PHE A 112 12.03 4.97 -7.05
C PHE A 112 12.63 5.65 -8.26
N ASP A 113 12.63 4.94 -9.39
CA ASP A 113 12.98 5.52 -10.69
C ASP A 113 11.76 6.19 -11.32
N PHE A 114 11.67 7.51 -11.17
CA PHE A 114 10.61 8.33 -11.76
C PHE A 114 10.80 8.61 -13.26
N THR A 115 11.90 8.19 -13.86
CA THR A 115 12.14 8.37 -15.31
C THR A 115 11.42 7.31 -16.15
N ILE A 116 11.08 6.17 -15.55
CA ILE A 116 10.29 5.11 -16.18
C ILE A 116 8.81 5.51 -16.11
N THR A 117 8.39 6.32 -17.08
CA THR A 117 6.97 6.61 -17.34
C THR A 117 6.55 5.84 -18.60
N LYS A 118 5.51 5.02 -18.47
CA LYS A 118 4.73 4.51 -19.60
C LYS A 118 3.47 5.33 -19.76
#